data_AF-A0A935YVS3-F1
#
_entry.id   AF-A0A935YVS3-F1
#
_cell.length_a   1.000
_cell.length_b   1.000
_cell.length_c   1.000
_cell.angle_alpha   90.00
_cell.angle_beta   90.00
_cell.angle_gamma   90.00
#
_symmetry.space_group_name_H-M   'P 1'
#
loop_
_entity.id
_entity.type
_entity.pdbx_description
1 polymer ?
#
loop_
_entity_poly.entity_id
_entity_poly.type
_entity_poly.pdbx_seq_one_letter_code
_entity_poly.pdbx_strand_id
1 'polypeptide(L)' 'MAGVDPLLLEHPAPAATVIADKAYDASRLRSALAERGSRAVIPFRSTAKAPQPLDRTLYAQRNLIERAFN' A
#
# COMPACT_ATOMS: atom_id res chain seq x y z
N MET A 1 -8.25 -1.59 -17.16
CA MET A 1 -8.10 -3.03 -16.84
C MET A 1 -6.61 -3.29 -16.78
N ALA A 2 -5.92 -3.64 -15.70
CA ALA A 2 -6.21 -4.01 -14.32
C ALA A 2 -5.13 -3.34 -13.42
N GLY A 3 -5.36 -3.12 -12.13
CA GLY A 3 -4.30 -2.55 -11.28
C GLY A 3 -4.71 -1.93 -9.95
N VAL A 4 -5.84 -2.33 -9.39
CA VAL A 4 -6.18 -2.07 -7.99
C VAL A 4 -6.87 -3.34 -7.51
N ASP A 5 -6.32 -3.98 -6.47
CA ASP A 5 -6.84 -5.26 -6.00
C ASP A 5 -8.28 -5.05 -5.47
N PRO A 6 -9.30 -5.67 -6.11
CA PRO A 6 -10.68 -5.55 -5.66
C PRO A 6 -10.83 -6.02 -4.22
N LEU A 7 -10.08 -7.03 -3.77
CA LEU A 7 -10.19 -7.57 -2.42
C LEU A 7 -9.82 -6.54 -1.35
N LEU A 8 -8.87 -5.66 -1.65
CA LEU A 8 -8.47 -4.60 -0.73
C LEU A 8 -9.47 -3.43 -0.72
N LEU A 9 -10.03 -3.09 -1.88
CA LEU A 9 -10.94 -1.96 -2.03
C LEU A 9 -12.42 -2.31 -1.84
N GLU A 10 -12.79 -3.58 -1.80
CA GLU A 10 -14.16 -4.05 -1.58
C GLU A 10 -14.37 -4.59 -0.17
N HIS A 11 -13.31 -4.63 0.65
CA HIS A 11 -13.46 -5.05 2.04
C HIS A 11 -14.40 -4.10 2.81
N PRO A 12 -15.45 -4.62 3.48
CA PRO A 12 -16.44 -3.79 4.18
C PRO A 12 -15.85 -2.92 5.29
N ALA A 13 -14.73 -3.33 5.89
CA ALA A 13 -13.99 -2.54 6.86
C ALA A 13 -12.70 -1.99 6.22
N PRO A 14 -12.53 -0.66 6.11
CA PRO A 14 -11.27 -0.10 5.62
C PRO A 14 -10.14 -0.38 6.63
N ALA A 15 -9.01 -0.89 6.14
CA ALA A 15 -7.82 -1.04 6.97
C ALA A 15 -7.26 0.33 7.35
N ALA A 16 -6.88 0.55 8.61
CA ALA A 16 -6.26 1.81 9.02
C ALA A 16 -4.91 2.05 8.31
N THR A 17 -4.15 0.98 8.06
CA THR A 17 -2.86 1.03 7.36
C THR A 17 -2.76 -0.14 6.39
N VAL A 18 -2.26 0.14 5.19
CA VAL A 18 -1.95 -0.86 4.16
C VAL A 18 -0.46 -0.85 3.89
N ILE A 19 0.18 -2.00 4.10
CA ILE A 19 1.59 -2.23 3.80
C ILE A 19 1.66 -3.04 2.52
N ALA A 20 2.42 -2.58 1.54
CA ALA A 20 2.62 -3.32 0.31
C ALA A 20 4.03 -3.09 -0.25
N ASP A 21 4.45 -3.99 -1.13
CA ASP A 21 5.73 -3.87 -1.83
C ASP A 21 5.71 -2.68 -2.81
N LYS A 22 6.91 -2.18 -3.14
CA LYS A 22 7.15 -1.12 -4.14
C LYS A 22 6.53 -1.43 -5.50
N ALA A 23 6.35 -2.69 -5.88
CA ALA A 23 5.64 -3.08 -7.09
C ALA A 23 4.21 -2.52 -7.14
N TYR A 24 3.56 -2.37 -5.98
CA TYR A 24 2.21 -1.82 -5.81
C TYR A 24 2.19 -0.28 -5.71
N ASP A 25 3.32 0.41 -5.91
CA ASP A 25 3.34 1.87 -5.97
C ASP A 25 2.64 2.37 -7.25
N ALA A 26 1.32 2.54 -7.12
CA ALA A 26 0.45 3.11 -8.12
C ALA A 26 -0.29 4.31 -7.51
N SER A 27 -0.25 5.46 -8.17
CA SER A 27 -0.94 6.66 -7.70
C SER A 27 -2.44 6.41 -7.47
N ARG A 28 -3.08 5.65 -8.35
CA ARG A 28 -4.49 5.26 -8.21
C ARG A 28 -4.77 4.45 -6.94
N LEU A 29 -3.88 3.51 -6.58
CA LEU A 29 -4.02 2.72 -5.36
C LEU A 29 -3.90 3.61 -4.12
N ARG A 30 -2.88 4.48 -4.08
CA ARG A 30 -2.71 5.43 -2.97
C ARG A 30 -3.91 6.36 -2.80
N SER A 31 -4.45 6.88 -3.90
CA SER A 31 -5.67 7.73 -3.87
C SER A 31 -6.87 6.96 -3.35
N ALA A 32 -7.13 5.76 -3.85
CA ALA A 32 -8.26 4.94 -3.40
C ALA A 32 -8.15 4.56 -1.90
N LEU A 33 -6.93 4.29 -1.42
CA LEU A 33 -6.68 4.06 0.00
C LEU A 33 -6.93 5.32 0.84
N ALA A 34 -6.45 6.47 0.39
CA ALA A 34 -6.65 7.74 1.08
C ALA A 34 -8.14 8.14 1.14
N GLU A 35 -8.89 7.94 0.06
CA GLU A 35 -10.35 8.16 0.01
C GLU A 35 -11.11 7.28 1.01
N ARG A 36 -10.59 6.08 1.31
CA ARG A 36 -11.13 5.18 2.33
C ARG A 36 -10.65 5.47 3.75
N GLY A 37 -9.78 6.47 3.94
CA GLY A 37 -9.17 6.78 5.24
C GLY A 37 -8.01 5.86 5.62
N SER A 38 -7.51 5.06 4.68
CA SER A 38 -6.39 4.14 4.88
C SER A 38 -5.05 4.82 4.61
N ARG A 39 -4.06 4.60 5.48
CA ARG A 39 -2.68 5.03 5.25
C ARG A 39 -1.92 4.03 4.39
N ALA A 40 -1.39 4.47 3.24
CA ALA A 40 -0.53 3.66 2.40
C ALA A 40 0.94 3.72 2.87
N VAL A 41 1.46 2.59 3.37
CA VAL A 41 2.88 2.39 3.70
C VAL A 41 3.50 1.55 2.59
N ILE A 42 3.71 2.21 1.46
CA ILE A 42 4.25 1.60 0.23
C ILE A 42 5.49 2.41 -0.17
N PRO A 43 6.65 1.79 -0.43
CA PRO A 43 7.81 2.50 -0.94
C PRO A 43 7.51 3.13 -2.30
N PHE A 44 7.98 4.35 -2.52
CA PHE A 44 7.86 4.98 -3.85
C PHE A 44 8.82 4.36 -4.86
N ARG A 45 8.41 4.32 -6.13
CA ARG A 45 9.29 4.09 -7.28
C ARG A 45 10.30 5.22 -7.38
N SER A 46 11.50 4.91 -7.90
CA SER A 46 12.58 5.89 -8.09
C SER A 46 12.20 7.00 -9.07
N THR A 47 11.17 6.77 -9.91
CA THR A 47 10.63 7.74 -10.87
C THR A 47 9.47 8.57 -10.30
N ALA A 48 9.11 8.40 -9.03
CA ALA A 48 8.05 9.20 -8.41
C ALA A 48 8.44 10.68 -8.34
N LYS A 49 7.55 11.57 -8.80
CA LYS A 49 7.83 13.02 -8.88
C LYS A 49 7.91 13.70 -7.51
N ALA A 50 7.22 13.17 -6.50
CA ALA A 50 7.18 13.72 -5.15
C ALA A 50 7.03 12.58 -4.12
N PRO A 51 8.12 11.83 -3.85
CA PRO A 51 8.06 10.75 -2.85
C PRO A 51 7.87 11.34 -1.46
N GLN A 52 6.90 10.82 -0.72
CA GLN A 52 6.74 11.08 0.71
C GLN A 52 7.66 10.17 1.54
N PRO A 53 8.04 10.58 2.76
CA PRO A 53 8.79 9.73 3.67
C PRO A 53 8.09 8.39 3.92
N LEU A 54 8.84 7.30 3.77
CA LEU A 54 8.37 5.96 4.12
C LEU A 54 8.53 5.75 5.63
N ASP A 55 7.44 5.38 6.30
CA ASP A 55 7.48 4.93 7.68
C ASP A 55 8.17 3.57 7.76
N ARG A 56 9.47 3.58 8.08
CA ARG A 56 10.30 2.37 8.06
C ARG A 56 9.90 1.37 9.14
N THR A 57 9.41 1.85 10.28
CA THR A 57 8.97 1.00 11.39
C THR A 57 7.74 0.20 10.98
N LEU A 58 6.75 0.85 10.38
CA LEU A 58 5.59 0.15 9.83
C LEU A 58 5.98 -0.73 8.63
N TYR A 59 6.83 -0.26 7.73
CA TYR A 59 7.25 -1.04 6.56
C TYR A 59 8.05 -2.31 6.93
N ALA A 60 8.73 -2.34 8.08
CA ALA A 60 9.39 -3.55 8.57
C ALA A 60 8.42 -4.70 8.86
N GLN A 61 7.14 -4.39 9.09
CA GLN A 61 6.10 -5.41 9.30
C GLN A 61 5.76 -6.20 8.02
N ARG A 62 6.28 -5.81 6.85
CA ARG A 62 6.12 -6.60 5.61
C ARG A 62 6.61 -8.05 5.73
N ASN A 63 7.54 -8.32 6.65
CA ASN A 63 8.00 -9.68 6.92
C ASN A 63 6.86 -10.61 7.40
N LEU A 64 5.79 -10.07 8.01
CA LEU A 64 4.58 -10.83 8.32
C LEU A 64 3.85 -11.29 7.04
N ILE A 65 3.82 -10.41 6.03
CA ILE A 65 3.27 -10.72 4.71
C ILE A 65 4.15 -11.80 4.04
N GLU A 66 5.47 -11.60 4.01
CA GLU A 66 6.42 -12.56 3.42
C GLU A 66 6.27 -13.96 4.05
N ARG A 67 6.11 -14.06 5.37
CA ARG A 67 5.90 -15.33 6.09
C ARG A 67 4.52 -15.95 5.87
N ALA A 68 3.51 -15.17 5.52
CA ALA A 68 2.17 -15.70 5.26
C ALA A 68 2.08 -16.41 3.89
N PHE A 69 3.01 -16.11 2.98
CA PHE A 69 3.05 -16.66 1.62
C PHE A 69 4.22 -17.63 1.38
N ASN A 70 5.00 -17.97 2.41
CA ASN A 70 6.17 -18.86 2.35
C ASN A 70 5.89 -20.16 3.09
#